data_AF-A0A1W0WN89-F1
#
_entry.id   AF-A0A1W0WN89-F1
#
_cell.length_a   1.000
_cell.length_b   1.000
_cell.length_c   1.000
_cell.angle_alpha   90.00
_cell.angle_beta   90.00
_cell.angle_gamma   90.00
#
_symmetry.space_group_name_H-M   'P 1'
#
loop_
_entity.id
_entity.type
_entity.pdbx_description
1 polymer ?
#
loop_
_entity_poly.entity_id
_entity_poly.type
_entity_poly.pdbx_seq_one_letter_code
_entity_poly.pdbx_strand_id
1 'polypeptide(L)'
;MKSAAVILLALLMVGFTVNVVVVEGTMFTSRHCKWHGTAPMCMGSCPSSKVSKMESKCGNNKLVCCITGTKKLCCPKEMDITPEMAAAIAE
;
A
#
# COMPACT_ATOMS: atom_id res chain seq x y z
N MET A 1 -9.75 1.97 -51.84
CA MET A 1 -10.67 1.17 -51.01
C MET A 1 -9.98 0.33 -49.93
N LYS A 2 -8.80 -0.28 -50.19
CA LYS A 2 -8.09 -1.14 -49.21
C LYS A 2 -7.48 -0.36 -48.03
N SER A 3 -6.95 0.84 -48.30
CA SER A 3 -6.26 1.64 -47.29
C SER A 3 -7.17 2.22 -46.20
N ALA A 4 -8.43 2.53 -46.52
CA ALA A 4 -9.40 3.05 -45.56
C ALA A 4 -9.79 2.00 -44.50
N ALA A 5 -9.93 0.73 -44.91
CA ALA A 5 -10.24 -0.38 -44.01
C ALA A 5 -9.08 -0.67 -43.02
N VAL A 6 -7.84 -0.55 -43.49
CA VAL A 6 -6.63 -0.72 -42.66
C VAL A 6 -6.51 0.39 -41.61
N ILE A 7 -6.80 1.63 -41.98
CA ILE A 7 -6.78 2.78 -41.07
C ILE A 7 -7.89 2.65 -40.02
N LEU A 8 -9.09 2.22 -40.42
CA LEU A 8 -10.21 2.01 -39.51
C LEU A 8 -9.93 0.89 -38.48
N LEU A 9 -9.34 -0.22 -38.92
CA LEU A 9 -8.91 -1.32 -38.05
C LEU A 9 -7.83 -0.86 -37.06
N ALA A 10 -6.84 -0.10 -37.52
CA ALA A 10 -5.80 0.44 -36.64
C ALA A 10 -6.36 1.39 -35.56
N LEU A 11 -7.31 2.26 -35.93
CA LEU A 11 -7.97 3.18 -35.00
C LEU A 11 -8.84 2.45 -33.95
N LEU A 12 -9.53 1.39 -34.35
CA LEU A 12 -10.33 0.55 -33.44
C LEU A 12 -9.43 -0.20 -32.43
N MET A 13 -8.30 -0.73 -32.90
CA MET A 13 -7.34 -1.43 -32.05
C MET A 13 -6.67 -0.49 -31.05
N VAL A 14 -6.29 0.72 -31.48
CA VAL A 14 -5.73 1.76 -30.60
C VAL A 14 -6.79 2.28 -29.62
N GLY A 15 -8.04 2.48 -30.06
CA GLY A 15 -9.13 2.87 -29.18
C GLY A 15 -9.41 1.83 -28.10
N PHE A 16 -9.34 0.54 -28.43
CA PHE A 16 -9.54 -0.54 -27.47
C PHE A 16 -8.42 -0.62 -26.42
N THR A 17 -7.15 -0.42 -26.82
CA THR A 17 -6.02 -0.47 -25.88
C THR A 17 -5.97 0.75 -24.95
N VAL A 18 -6.38 1.94 -25.39
CA VAL A 18 -6.42 3.14 -24.55
C VAL A 18 -7.45 3.02 -23.43
N ASN A 19 -8.60 2.39 -23.68
CA ASN A 19 -9.64 2.20 -22.64
C ASN A 19 -9.21 1.22 -21.54
N VAL A 20 -8.39 0.21 -21.85
CA VAL A 20 -7.95 -0.81 -20.88
C VAL A 20 -6.97 -0.24 -19.85
N VAL A 21 -6.16 0.77 -20.21
CA VAL A 21 -5.12 1.33 -19.32
C VAL A 21 -5.68 2.25 -18.23
N VAL A 22 -6.88 2.82 -18.40
CA VAL A 22 -7.40 3.89 -17.52
C VAL A 22 -8.10 3.36 -16.25
N VAL A 23 -8.26 2.04 -16.09
CA VAL A 23 -9.07 1.45 -15.00
C VAL A 23 -8.25 1.03 -13.76
N GLU A 24 -6.92 1.06 -13.79
CA GLU A 24 -6.07 0.62 -12.66
C GLU A 24 -5.70 1.74 -11.67
N GLY A 25 -6.56 2.75 -11.52
CA GLY A 25 -6.51 3.76 -10.46
C GLY A 25 -6.88 3.15 -9.11
N THR A 26 -5.97 2.35 -8.57
CA THR A 26 -6.15 1.55 -7.35
C THR A 26 -6.33 2.41 -6.10
N MET A 27 -7.57 2.55 -5.63
CA MET A 27 -7.87 2.72 -4.20
C MET A 27 -7.57 1.40 -3.45
N PHE A 28 -6.36 0.87 -3.56
CA PHE A 28 -5.97 -0.32 -2.81
C PHE A 28 -5.55 0.12 -1.41
N THR A 29 -6.47 0.01 -0.45
CA THR A 29 -6.06 -0.08 0.95
C THR A 29 -5.12 -1.29 1.05
N SER A 30 -3.82 -1.06 1.28
CA SER A 30 -2.86 -2.15 1.29
C SER A 30 -3.25 -3.16 2.36
N ARG A 31 -3.47 -4.42 1.95
CA ARG A 31 -3.83 -5.54 2.84
C ARG A 31 -2.69 -5.94 3.79
N HIS A 32 -1.54 -5.28 3.70
CA HIS A 32 -0.34 -5.58 4.46
C HIS A 32 -0.27 -4.80 5.78
N CYS A 33 0.42 -5.38 6.75
CA CYS A 33 0.80 -4.69 7.98
C CYS A 33 2.03 -3.81 7.69
N LYS A 34 2.04 -2.57 8.20
CA LYS A 34 3.17 -1.65 8.00
C LYS A 34 3.48 -0.86 9.26
N TRP A 35 4.76 -0.59 9.49
CA TRP A 35 5.18 0.30 10.56
C TRP A 35 4.99 1.77 10.19
N HIS A 36 4.23 2.50 11.00
CA HIS A 36 3.99 3.94 10.87
C HIS A 36 4.71 4.72 11.97
N GLY A 37 5.27 5.87 11.61
CA GLY A 37 6.06 6.74 12.49
C GLY A 37 7.51 6.85 12.00
N THR A 38 7.98 8.07 11.82
CA THR A 38 9.32 8.37 11.28
C THR A 38 10.27 8.68 12.43
N ALA A 39 11.39 7.98 12.50
CA ALA A 39 12.43 8.30 13.48
C ALA A 39 13.14 9.61 13.06
N PRO A 40 13.66 10.41 14.01
CA PRO A 40 13.82 10.12 15.44
C PRO A 40 12.60 10.48 16.33
N MET A 41 11.63 11.23 15.83
CA MET A 41 10.43 11.64 16.60
C MET A 41 9.21 10.82 16.16
N CYS A 42 8.82 9.79 16.92
CA CYS A 42 7.75 8.91 16.46
C CYS A 42 6.46 9.10 17.25
N MET A 43 5.45 9.66 16.60
CA MET A 43 4.05 9.60 17.03
C MET A 43 3.27 8.87 15.94
N GLY A 44 3.56 7.58 15.76
CA GLY A 44 2.92 6.79 14.70
C GLY A 44 1.41 6.78 14.86
N SER A 45 0.68 6.96 13.76
CA SER A 45 -0.78 6.80 13.71
C SER A 45 -1.17 5.88 12.58
N CYS A 46 -2.23 5.10 12.80
CA CYS A 46 -2.77 4.23 11.77
C CYS A 46 -3.77 4.98 10.90
N PRO A 47 -3.77 4.74 9.58
CA PRO A 47 -4.81 5.25 8.70
C PRO A 47 -6.18 4.65 9.10
N SER A 48 -7.26 5.31 8.69
CA SER A 48 -8.64 4.99 9.11
C SER A 48 -9.09 3.55 8.82
N SER A 49 -8.54 2.90 7.78
CA SER A 49 -8.83 1.50 7.43
C SER A 49 -8.00 0.47 8.20
N LYS A 50 -7.06 0.91 9.05
CA LYS A 50 -6.14 0.03 9.78
C LYS A 50 -6.20 0.26 11.29
N VAL A 51 -5.72 -0.71 12.04
CA VAL A 51 -5.62 -0.70 13.51
C VAL A 51 -4.20 -1.02 13.94
N SER A 52 -3.79 -0.43 15.07
CA SER A 52 -2.50 -0.72 15.68
C SER A 52 -2.55 -2.10 16.32
N LYS A 53 -1.67 -3.01 15.89
CA LYS A 53 -1.51 -4.34 16.48
C LYS A 53 -0.31 -4.40 17.44
N MET A 54 0.69 -3.54 17.23
CA MET A 54 1.89 -3.49 18.07
C MET A 54 2.50 -2.09 18.06
N GLU A 55 3.23 -1.73 19.11
CA GLU A 55 4.05 -0.53 19.14
C GLU A 55 5.51 -0.88 19.40
N SER A 56 6.44 -0.15 18.78
CA SER A 56 7.87 -0.39 18.93
C SER A 56 8.66 0.89 18.74
N LYS A 57 9.82 0.99 19.42
CA LYS A 57 10.76 2.10 19.23
C LYS A 57 11.44 2.07 17.87
N CYS A 58 11.61 0.91 17.26
CA CYS A 58 12.35 0.80 15.99
C CYS A 58 11.49 0.18 14.87
N GLY A 59 10.42 -0.53 15.21
CA GLY A 59 9.69 -1.36 14.26
C GLY A 59 10.57 -2.51 13.76
N ASN A 60 10.47 -2.87 12.47
CA ASN A 60 11.28 -3.92 11.88
C ASN A 60 12.74 -3.49 11.61
N ASN A 61 12.99 -2.20 11.37
CA ASN A 61 14.34 -1.70 11.12
C ASN A 61 14.99 -1.15 12.40
N LYS A 62 15.91 -1.92 12.98
CA LYS A 62 16.63 -1.58 14.22
C LYS A 62 17.71 -0.50 14.06
N LEU A 63 18.03 -0.09 12.83
CA LEU A 63 19.05 0.94 12.57
C LEU A 63 18.52 2.36 12.81
N VAL A 64 17.19 2.58 12.73
CA VAL A 64 16.60 3.92 12.85
C VAL A 64 15.44 3.92 13.84
N CYS A 65 15.77 4.18 15.10
CA CYS A 65 14.84 4.14 16.22
C CYS A 65 14.35 5.53 16.65
N CYS A 66 13.19 5.55 17.27
CA CYS A 66 12.58 6.73 17.87
C CYS A 66 13.30 7.08 19.18
N ILE A 67 13.74 8.33 19.30
CA ILE A 67 14.22 8.91 20.55
C ILE A 67 13.01 9.17 21.46
N THR A 68 11.95 9.76 20.91
CA THR A 68 10.70 10.04 21.62
C THR A 68 9.51 9.37 20.92
N GLY A 69 8.52 8.96 21.73
CA GLY A 69 7.33 8.23 21.28
C GLY A 69 7.60 6.85 20.67
N THR A 70 6.68 6.30 19.87
CA THR A 70 6.71 4.94 19.30
C THR A 70 6.23 4.91 17.85
N LYS A 71 6.72 3.91 17.10
CA LYS A 71 6.11 3.48 15.83
C LYS A 71 4.92 2.58 16.14
N LYS A 72 3.93 2.58 15.25
CA LYS A 72 2.75 1.71 15.34
C LYS A 72 2.70 0.77 14.15
N LEU A 73 2.52 -0.52 14.42
CA LEU A 73 2.30 -1.52 13.40
C LEU A 73 0.82 -1.53 13.03
N CYS A 74 0.51 -0.99 11.85
CA CYS A 74 -0.84 -0.80 11.39
C CYS A 74 -1.23 -1.89 10.39
N CYS A 75 -2.24 -2.69 10.75
CA CYS A 75 -2.79 -3.77 9.94
C CYS A 75 -4.25 -3.52 9.57
N PRO A 76 -4.78 -4.11 8.48
CA PRO A 76 -6.21 -4.04 8.17
C PRO A 76 -7.08 -4.48 9.35
N LYS A 77 -8.21 -3.81 9.55
CA LYS A 77 -9.15 -4.09 10.64
C LYS A 77 -9.71 -5.51 10.59
N GLU A 78 -9.96 -6.00 9.39
CA GLU A 78 -10.57 -7.30 9.13
C GLU A 78 -9.54 -8.45 9.20
N MET A 79 -8.26 -8.14 9.44
CA MET A 79 -7.21 -9.14 9.55
C MET A 79 -7.10 -9.62 11.00
N ASP A 80 -7.51 -10.87 11.22
CA ASP A 80 -7.26 -11.59 12.48
C ASP A 80 -5.86 -12.20 12.45
N ILE A 81 -4.94 -11.54 13.16
CA ILE A 81 -3.53 -11.91 13.22
C ILE A 81 -2.97 -11.48 14.58
N THR A 82 -2.11 -12.33 15.15
CA THR A 82 -1.44 -12.00 16.41
C THR A 82 -0.40 -10.89 16.19
N PRO A 83 -0.07 -10.09 17.22
CA PRO A 83 0.93 -9.03 17.11
C PRO A 83 2.30 -9.53 16.61
N GLU A 84 2.71 -10.73 17.03
CA GLU A 84 3.99 -11.34 16.66
C GLU A 84 4.01 -11.74 15.19
N MET A 85 2.95 -12.39 14.72
CA MET A 85 2.80 -12.76 13.32
C MET A 85 2.70 -11.51 12.43
N ALA A 86 1.97 -10.48 12.89
CA ALA A 86 1.87 -9.21 12.19
C ALA A 86 3.24 -8.54 12.03
N ALA A 87 4.08 -8.58 13.06
CA ALA A 87 5.42 -8.01 13.01
C ALA A 87 6.33 -8.76 12.04
N ALA A 88 6.22 -10.10 12.02
CA ALA A 88 7.00 -10.96 11.14
C ALA A 88 6.70 -10.72 9.65
N ILE A 89 5.46 -10.35 9.30
CA ILE A 89 5.05 -10.07 7.91
C ILE A 89 5.02 -8.58 7.55
N ALA A 90 5.44 -7.69 8.46
CA ALA A 90 5.31 -6.26 8.25
C ALA A 90 6.30 -5.76 7.19
N GLU A 91 5.77 -4.96 6.25
CA GLU A 91 6.53 -4.27 5.20
C GLU A 91 7.27 -3.03 5.72
#